data_AF-A0A2V8BG17-F1
#
_entry.id   AF-A0A2V8BG17-F1
#
_cell.length_a   1.000
_cell.length_b   1.000
_cell.length_c   1.000
_cell.angle_alpha   90.00
_cell.angle_beta   90.00
_cell.angle_gamma   90.00
#
_symmetry.space_group_name_H-M   'P 1'
#
loop_
_entity.id
_entity.type
_entity.pdbx_description
1 polymer ?
#
loop_
_entity_poly.entity_id
_entity_poly.type
_entity_poly.pdbx_seq_one_letter_code
_entity_poly.pdbx_strand_id
1 'polypeptide(L)'
;MDADQLEIPRESFQKIDLSQPFVAPRRFDLAMSLEVAEHLPGEAADGFIRSLTSFSDCALFSAAIPHQGGTDHLNEQWPEYWERRFSDAGFVAFDCLRRRFWNREAVAWWYVQNMFIFVRRGRTDILQRLSDHVSPAQSWPLSVVHPRKYQDVVDKLQVASRRVDYLSERPFMELVGAMGPSALRAIRRRLKR
;
A
#
# COMPACT_ATOMS: atom_id res chain seq x y z
N MET A 1 -20.62 4.82 5.50
CA MET A 1 -20.19 5.88 6.42
C MET A 1 -21.42 6.68 6.81
N ASP A 2 -21.67 6.79 8.11
CA ASP A 2 -22.75 7.60 8.64
C ASP A 2 -22.31 9.08 8.70
N ALA A 3 -23.24 10.02 8.62
CA ALA A 3 -22.90 11.45 8.55
C ALA A 3 -22.13 11.95 9.78
N ASP A 4 -22.30 11.26 10.91
CA ASP A 4 -21.76 11.63 12.22
C ASP A 4 -20.27 11.26 12.39
N GLN A 5 -19.67 10.59 11.41
CA GLN A 5 -18.24 10.22 11.41
C GLN A 5 -17.38 11.16 10.57
N LEU A 6 -17.96 12.21 9.97
CA LEU A 6 -17.23 13.14 9.12
C LEU A 6 -16.42 14.12 9.98
N GLU A 7 -15.10 14.12 9.79
CA GLU A 7 -14.18 15.12 10.35
C GLU A 7 -14.12 16.41 9.49
N ILE A 8 -15.04 16.55 8.53
CA ILE A 8 -15.18 17.70 7.63
C ILE A 8 -16.63 18.17 7.60
N PRO A 9 -16.89 19.44 7.24
CA PRO A 9 -18.25 19.92 7.06
C PRO A 9 -19.03 19.07 6.04
N ARG A 10 -20.30 18.78 6.34
CA ARG A 10 -21.14 17.87 5.53
C ARG A 10 -21.31 18.37 4.09
N GLU A 11 -21.37 19.68 3.91
CA GLU A 11 -21.42 20.38 2.63
C GLU A 11 -20.13 20.25 1.81
N SER A 12 -19.02 19.88 2.45
CA SER A 12 -17.73 19.59 1.80
C SER A 12 -17.56 18.09 1.50
N PHE A 13 -18.55 17.26 1.83
CA PHE A 13 -18.53 15.83 1.59
C PHE A 13 -19.51 15.43 0.48
N GLN A 14 -19.02 14.63 -0.46
CA GLN A 14 -19.86 14.04 -1.50
C GLN A 14 -19.65 12.52 -1.52
N LYS A 15 -20.74 11.77 -1.37
CA LYS A 15 -20.72 10.31 -1.49
C LYS A 15 -20.89 9.92 -2.96
N ILE A 16 -19.84 9.34 -3.54
CA ILE A 16 -19.82 8.85 -4.92
C ILE A 16 -19.14 7.48 -4.99
N ASP A 17 -19.45 6.73 -6.04
CA ASP A 17 -18.70 5.53 -6.39
C ASP A 17 -17.42 5.93 -7.15
N LEU A 18 -16.26 5.72 -6.52
CA LEU A 18 -14.96 6.03 -7.10
C LEU A 18 -14.50 5.00 -8.14
N SER A 19 -15.21 3.88 -8.30
CA SER A 19 -14.95 2.92 -9.37
C SER A 19 -15.43 3.42 -10.74
N GLN A 20 -16.24 4.48 -10.75
CA GLN A 20 -16.74 5.14 -11.97
C GLN A 20 -16.05 6.50 -12.14
N PRO A 21 -15.88 7.00 -13.38
CA PRO A 21 -15.40 8.36 -13.59
C PRO A 21 -16.30 9.40 -12.90
N PHE A 22 -15.69 10.37 -12.23
CA PHE A 22 -16.36 11.44 -11.49
C PHE A 22 -15.82 12.81 -11.88
N VAL A 23 -16.65 13.84 -11.67
CA VAL A 23 -16.32 15.24 -11.99
C VAL A 23 -16.60 16.12 -10.79
N ALA A 24 -15.74 17.12 -10.59
CA ALA A 24 -15.93 18.14 -9.57
C ALA A 24 -16.53 19.40 -10.21
N PRO A 25 -17.32 20.19 -9.45
CA PRO A 25 -17.93 21.41 -9.97
C PRO A 25 -16.91 22.53 -10.23
N ARG A 26 -15.68 22.38 -9.74
CA ARG A 26 -14.61 23.36 -9.87
C ARG A 26 -13.24 22.69 -9.88
N ARG A 27 -12.22 23.48 -10.22
CA ARG A 27 -10.82 23.13 -10.00
C ARG A 27 -10.35 23.58 -8.61
N PHE A 28 -9.30 22.95 -8.12
CA PHE A 28 -8.67 23.13 -6.82
C PHE A 28 -7.17 23.32 -6.99
N ASP A 29 -6.54 23.93 -5.99
CA ASP A 29 -5.08 24.14 -5.98
C ASP A 29 -4.31 22.84 -5.77
N LEU A 30 -4.93 21.83 -5.13
CA LEU A 30 -4.39 20.50 -4.90
C LEU A 30 -5.51 19.46 -4.93
N ALA A 31 -5.27 18.34 -5.62
CA ALA A 31 -6.08 17.12 -5.51
C ALA A 31 -5.32 16.08 -4.66
N MET A 32 -6.00 15.38 -3.75
CA MET A 32 -5.36 14.40 -2.86
C MET A 32 -6.10 13.06 -2.90
N SER A 33 -5.35 11.95 -2.94
CA SER A 33 -5.86 10.59 -2.81
C SER A 33 -4.79 9.72 -2.17
N LEU A 34 -4.96 9.33 -0.90
CA LEU A 34 -3.95 8.60 -0.15
C LEU A 34 -4.52 7.26 0.35
N GLU A 35 -3.92 6.16 -0.08
CA GLU A 35 -4.35 4.77 0.22
C GLU A 35 -5.84 4.56 -0.14
N VAL A 36 -6.16 4.78 -1.41
CA VAL A 36 -7.53 4.65 -1.96
C VAL A 36 -7.55 3.79 -3.21
N ALA A 37 -6.65 4.05 -4.16
CA ALA A 37 -6.74 3.46 -5.51
C ALA A 37 -6.53 1.94 -5.54
N GLU A 38 -5.86 1.39 -4.52
CA GLU A 38 -5.69 -0.05 -4.31
C GLU A 38 -7.00 -0.77 -3.98
N HIS A 39 -8.00 -0.06 -3.47
CA HIS A 39 -9.33 -0.63 -3.17
C HIS A 39 -10.24 -0.67 -4.40
N LEU A 40 -9.84 -0.04 -5.49
CA LEU A 40 -10.63 0.02 -6.71
C LEU A 40 -10.29 -1.15 -7.63
N PRO A 41 -11.25 -1.66 -8.43
CA PRO A 41 -10.96 -2.60 -9.50
C PRO A 41 -9.91 -2.02 -10.46
N GLY A 42 -9.03 -2.88 -11.00
CA GLY A 42 -7.93 -2.45 -11.86
C GLY A 42 -8.39 -1.71 -13.13
N GLU A 43 -9.58 -2.07 -13.64
CA GLU A 43 -10.23 -1.42 -14.78
C GLU A 43 -10.70 0.02 -14.49
N ALA A 44 -10.88 0.38 -13.22
CA ALA A 44 -11.29 1.73 -12.82
C ALA A 44 -10.11 2.72 -12.77
N ALA A 45 -8.86 2.23 -12.75
CA ALA A 45 -7.67 3.05 -12.52
C ALA A 45 -7.56 4.23 -13.51
N ASP A 46 -7.80 4.02 -14.79
CA ASP A 46 -7.67 5.07 -15.81
C ASP A 46 -8.77 6.15 -15.65
N GLY A 47 -9.99 5.73 -15.29
CA GLY A 47 -11.09 6.63 -14.96
C GLY A 47 -10.79 7.47 -13.73
N PHE A 48 -10.31 6.82 -12.68
CA PHE A 48 -9.95 7.45 -11.41
C PHE A 48 -8.85 8.50 -11.57
N ILE A 49 -7.74 8.16 -12.26
CA ILE A 49 -6.63 9.10 -12.49
C ILE A 49 -7.07 10.28 -13.37
N ARG A 50 -7.89 10.05 -14.40
CA ARG A 50 -8.45 11.13 -15.22
C ARG A 50 -9.31 12.09 -14.40
N SER A 51 -10.16 11.57 -13.52
CA SER A 51 -10.97 12.38 -12.62
C SER A 51 -10.09 13.21 -11.69
N LEU A 52 -9.14 12.58 -10.99
CA LEU A 52 -8.24 13.26 -10.06
C LEU A 52 -7.40 14.36 -10.75
N THR A 53 -6.87 14.08 -11.94
CA THR A 53 -6.05 15.04 -12.71
C THR A 53 -6.86 16.16 -13.35
N SER A 54 -8.18 16.02 -13.48
CA SER A 54 -9.05 17.12 -13.91
C SER A 54 -9.23 18.18 -12.81
N PHE A 55 -9.11 17.79 -11.54
CA PHE A 55 -9.42 18.66 -10.39
C PHE A 55 -8.31 19.65 -10.10
N SER A 56 -7.06 19.33 -10.41
CA SER A 56 -5.93 20.21 -10.12
C SER A 56 -4.79 19.99 -11.11
N ASP A 57 -3.85 20.93 -11.15
CA ASP A 57 -2.56 20.74 -11.82
C ASP A 57 -1.50 20.14 -10.89
N CYS A 58 -1.83 19.96 -9.61
CA CYS A 58 -0.99 19.32 -8.59
C CYS A 58 -1.80 18.23 -7.89
N ALA A 59 -1.28 17.01 -7.83
CA ALA A 59 -1.91 15.90 -7.15
C ALA A 59 -0.94 15.27 -6.13
N LEU A 60 -1.43 15.02 -4.93
CA LEU A 60 -0.76 14.19 -3.94
C LEU A 60 -1.42 12.81 -3.95
N PHE A 61 -0.66 11.77 -4.26
CA PHE A 61 -1.22 10.45 -4.50
C PHE A 61 -0.42 9.37 -3.77
N SER A 62 -1.13 8.41 -3.17
CA SER A 62 -0.57 7.14 -2.71
C SER A 62 -1.53 5.98 -2.96
N ALA A 63 -0.96 4.80 -3.18
CA ALA A 63 -1.67 3.53 -3.26
C ALA A 63 -0.72 2.40 -2.87
N ALA A 64 -1.28 1.36 -2.25
CA ALA A 64 -0.53 0.20 -1.78
C ALA A 64 0.25 -0.52 -2.90
N ILE A 65 1.47 -0.95 -2.58
CA ILE A 65 2.28 -1.83 -3.43
C ILE A 65 1.82 -3.30 -3.32
N PRO A 66 2.19 -4.19 -4.27
CA PRO A 66 1.84 -5.60 -4.19
C PRO A 66 2.25 -6.26 -2.87
N HIS A 67 1.33 -7.00 -2.27
CA HIS A 67 1.47 -7.68 -0.99
C HIS A 67 1.77 -6.74 0.20
N GLN A 68 1.44 -5.45 0.06
CA GLN A 68 1.42 -4.54 1.20
C GLN A 68 0.46 -5.06 2.27
N GLY A 69 -0.66 -5.63 1.84
CA GLY A 69 -1.72 -6.11 2.71
C GLY A 69 -2.58 -4.95 3.19
N GLY A 70 -3.72 -5.29 3.78
CA GLY A 70 -4.78 -4.36 4.13
C GLY A 70 -6.13 -5.03 3.92
N THR A 71 -7.21 -4.29 4.10
CA THR A 71 -8.57 -4.84 3.95
C THR A 71 -9.10 -4.48 2.57
N ASP A 72 -9.62 -5.47 1.84
CA ASP A 72 -10.24 -5.27 0.53
C ASP A 72 -9.34 -4.54 -0.49
N HIS A 73 -8.07 -4.92 -0.56
CA HIS A 73 -7.17 -4.47 -1.63
C HIS A 73 -7.39 -5.31 -2.88
N LEU A 74 -7.74 -4.66 -3.99
CA LEU A 74 -8.02 -5.29 -5.29
C LEU A 74 -6.94 -4.99 -6.33
N ASN A 75 -6.31 -3.82 -6.25
CA ASN A 75 -5.38 -3.30 -7.27
C ASN A 75 -4.10 -2.75 -6.63
N GLU A 76 -3.44 -3.58 -5.81
CA GLU A 76 -2.10 -3.26 -5.33
C GLU A 76 -1.11 -3.24 -6.51
N GLN A 77 -0.42 -2.12 -6.71
CA GLN A 77 0.43 -1.90 -7.88
C GLN A 77 1.68 -1.12 -7.52
N TRP A 78 2.77 -1.43 -8.24
CA TRP A 78 4.01 -0.67 -8.11
C TRP A 78 3.82 0.80 -8.53
N PRO A 79 4.56 1.74 -7.92
CA PRO A 79 4.43 3.17 -8.25
C PRO A 79 4.52 3.51 -9.74
N GLU A 80 5.32 2.76 -10.52
CA GLU A 80 5.47 2.91 -11.96
C GLU A 80 4.14 2.70 -12.72
N TYR A 81 3.25 1.84 -12.23
CA TYR A 81 1.91 1.64 -12.81
C TYR A 81 1.06 2.91 -12.73
N TRP A 82 1.15 3.61 -11.59
CA TRP A 82 0.43 4.85 -11.34
C TRP A 82 1.10 6.02 -12.05
N GLU A 83 2.44 6.09 -12.00
CA GLU A 83 3.23 7.10 -12.67
C GLU A 83 2.92 7.15 -14.16
N ARG A 84 2.86 5.99 -14.83
CA ARG A 84 2.53 5.92 -16.24
C ARG A 84 1.17 6.56 -16.54
N ARG A 85 0.15 6.30 -15.71
CA ARG A 85 -1.20 6.86 -15.89
C ARG A 85 -1.23 8.37 -15.69
N PHE A 86 -0.52 8.87 -14.69
CA PHE A 86 -0.34 10.31 -14.52
C PHE A 86 0.42 10.93 -15.70
N SER A 87 1.46 10.26 -16.18
CA SER A 87 2.26 10.67 -17.33
C SER A 87 1.44 10.75 -18.62
N ASP A 88 0.58 9.77 -18.86
CA ASP A 88 -0.40 9.74 -19.96
C ASP A 88 -1.43 10.89 -19.82
N ALA A 89 -1.77 11.29 -18.59
CA ALA A 89 -2.60 12.46 -18.30
C ALA A 89 -1.84 13.81 -18.33
N GLY A 90 -0.55 13.82 -18.69
CA GLY A 90 0.25 15.03 -18.83
C GLY A 90 0.93 15.51 -17.55
N PHE A 91 1.13 14.64 -16.57
CA PHE A 91 1.78 14.95 -15.29
C PHE A 91 3.19 14.36 -15.21
N VAL A 92 3.98 14.84 -14.26
CA VAL A 92 5.32 14.35 -13.93
C VAL A 92 5.37 14.03 -12.44
N ALA A 93 5.91 12.86 -12.11
CA ALA A 93 6.08 12.43 -10.72
C ALA A 93 7.29 13.10 -10.06
N PHE A 94 7.14 13.44 -8.78
CA PHE A 94 8.18 13.96 -7.92
C PHE A 94 8.25 13.13 -6.63
N ASP A 95 9.40 12.52 -6.45
CA ASP A 95 9.74 11.78 -5.23
C ASP A 95 10.52 12.65 -4.23
N CYS A 96 9.82 13.64 -3.69
CA CYS A 96 10.38 14.57 -2.70
C CYS A 96 10.04 14.19 -1.26
N LEU A 97 8.91 13.49 -1.08
CA LEU A 97 8.34 13.21 0.24
C LEU A 97 9.10 12.09 0.94
N ARG A 98 9.53 11.05 0.20
CA ARG A 98 10.33 9.96 0.76
C ARG A 98 11.65 10.46 1.32
N ARG A 99 12.34 11.35 0.59
CA ARG A 99 13.57 11.99 1.06
C ARG A 99 13.39 12.76 2.37
N ARG A 100 12.22 13.35 2.59
CA ARG A 100 11.93 14.18 3.77
C ARG A 100 11.44 13.37 4.97
N PHE A 101 10.67 12.32 4.72
CA PHE A 101 9.89 11.61 5.74
C PHE A 101 10.33 10.16 5.99
N TRP A 102 11.31 9.61 5.24
CA TRP A 102 11.73 8.19 5.34
C TRP A 102 11.85 7.68 6.79
N ASN A 103 12.56 8.43 7.62
CA ASN A 103 12.84 8.04 9.01
C ASN A 103 11.96 8.78 10.04
N ARG A 104 10.86 9.42 9.61
CA ARG A 104 9.98 10.18 10.51
C ARG A 104 8.92 9.28 11.09
N GLU A 105 9.08 8.92 12.36
CA GLU A 105 8.17 7.99 13.04
C GLU A 105 6.74 8.49 13.16
N ALA A 106 6.55 9.82 13.18
CA ALA A 106 5.24 10.45 13.22
C ALA A 106 4.42 10.25 11.93
N VAL A 107 5.03 9.77 10.84
CA VAL A 107 4.33 9.44 9.59
C VAL A 107 4.32 7.93 9.45
N ALA A 108 3.13 7.35 9.25
CA ALA A 108 3.01 5.91 9.04
C ALA A 108 3.80 5.48 7.80
N TRP A 109 4.48 4.34 7.90
CA TRP A 109 5.47 3.94 6.89
C TRP A 109 4.85 3.71 5.51
N TRP A 110 3.58 3.30 5.43
CA TRP A 110 2.88 3.07 4.17
C TRP A 110 2.66 4.38 3.42
N TYR A 111 2.24 5.45 4.12
CA TYR A 111 2.17 6.79 3.52
C TYR A 111 3.53 7.26 3.03
N VAL A 112 4.59 7.10 3.84
CA VAL A 112 5.92 7.51 3.40
C VAL A 112 6.34 6.76 2.14
N GLN A 113 6.16 5.44 2.11
CA GLN A 113 6.57 4.58 0.99
C GLN A 113 5.85 4.92 -0.33
N ASN A 114 4.55 5.19 -0.25
CA ASN A 114 3.67 5.19 -1.41
C ASN A 114 3.31 6.59 -1.91
N MET A 115 3.63 7.65 -1.16
CA MET A 115 3.16 9.01 -1.45
C MET A 115 4.11 9.77 -2.38
N PHE A 116 3.57 10.22 -3.50
CA PHE A 116 4.26 11.03 -4.51
C PHE A 116 3.47 12.30 -4.83
N ILE A 117 4.18 13.32 -5.31
CA ILE A 117 3.56 14.51 -5.91
C ILE A 117 3.58 14.35 -7.42
N PHE A 118 2.46 14.63 -8.07
CA PHE A 118 2.33 14.69 -9.51
C PHE A 118 1.99 16.11 -9.93
N VAL A 119 2.74 16.67 -10.88
CA VAL A 119 2.53 18.04 -11.37
C VAL A 119 2.33 18.06 -12.87
N ARG A 120 1.33 18.80 -13.35
CA ARG A 120 1.07 18.96 -14.79
C ARG A 120 2.29 19.58 -15.48
N ARG A 121 2.71 19.02 -16.62
CA ARG A 121 3.88 19.47 -17.42
C ARG A 121 3.88 20.96 -17.74
N GLY A 122 2.71 21.58 -17.88
CA GLY A 122 2.58 23.01 -18.17
C GLY A 122 2.80 23.95 -16.98
N ARG A 123 2.87 23.45 -15.73
CA ARG A 123 3.05 24.26 -14.51
C ARG A 123 4.52 24.48 -14.19
N THR A 124 5.22 25.18 -15.09
CA THR A 124 6.65 25.46 -14.98
C THR A 124 7.03 26.17 -13.68
N ASP A 125 6.13 27.00 -13.12
CA ASP A 125 6.29 27.67 -11.83
C ASP A 125 6.45 26.68 -10.66
N ILE A 126 5.64 25.61 -10.64
CA ILE A 126 5.71 24.57 -9.61
C ILE A 126 6.90 23.63 -9.89
N LEU A 127 7.08 23.24 -11.16
CA LEU A 127 8.15 22.33 -11.57
C LEU A 127 9.53 22.90 -11.23
N GLN A 128 9.75 24.20 -11.45
CA GLN A 128 11.01 24.87 -11.10
C GLN A 128 11.23 24.83 -9.60
N ARG A 129 10.24 25.26 -8.80
CA ARG A 129 10.34 25.25 -7.33
C ARG A 129 10.63 23.85 -6.78
N LEU A 130 9.96 22.82 -7.31
CA LEU A 130 10.23 21.45 -6.91
C LEU A 130 11.64 21.02 -7.31
N SER A 131 12.08 21.33 -8.53
CA SER A 131 13.43 20.98 -9.01
C SER A 131 14.54 21.65 -8.19
N ASP A 132 14.30 22.87 -7.68
CA ASP A 132 15.26 23.60 -6.84
C ASP A 132 15.41 22.97 -5.43
N HIS A 133 14.35 22.33 -4.92
CA HIS A 133 14.32 21.73 -3.57
C HIS A 133 14.50 20.22 -3.59
N VAL A 134 14.36 19.62 -4.76
CA VAL A 134 14.31 18.19 -5.00
C VAL A 134 15.08 18.02 -6.29
N SER A 135 16.35 17.59 -6.20
CA SER A 135 17.07 17.21 -7.42
C SER A 135 16.16 16.25 -8.21
N PRO A 136 15.90 16.49 -9.51
CA PRO A 136 15.18 15.54 -10.34
C PRO A 136 15.86 14.21 -10.09
N ALA A 137 15.11 13.25 -9.55
CA ALA A 137 15.67 12.13 -8.81
C ALA A 137 16.93 11.64 -9.52
N GLN A 138 18.12 11.86 -8.94
CA GLN A 138 19.25 10.99 -9.26
C GLN A 138 18.70 9.59 -9.11
N SER A 139 18.62 8.86 -10.23
CA SER A 139 17.92 7.58 -10.46
C SER A 139 17.51 6.86 -9.17
N TRP A 140 16.46 7.36 -8.52
CA TRP A 140 15.91 6.74 -7.33
C TRP A 140 14.75 5.90 -7.82
N PRO A 141 14.78 4.57 -7.62
CA PRO A 141 13.69 3.71 -8.09
C PRO A 141 12.37 4.14 -7.45
N LEU A 142 11.27 4.14 -8.22
CA LEU A 142 9.97 4.42 -7.63
C LEU A 142 9.53 3.23 -6.77
N SER A 143 9.76 2.01 -7.24
CA SER A 143 9.62 0.77 -6.47
C SER A 143 10.65 0.62 -5.35
N VAL A 144 10.33 1.11 -4.15
CA VAL A 144 11.14 0.94 -2.93
C VAL A 144 10.27 0.45 -1.79
N VAL A 145 10.74 -0.60 -1.10
CA VAL A 145 10.09 -1.13 0.11
C VAL A 145 10.70 -0.49 1.34
N HIS A 146 9.85 0.04 2.22
CA HIS A 146 10.27 0.62 3.48
C HIS A 146 10.80 -0.46 4.45
N PRO A 147 11.88 -0.22 5.21
CA PRO A 147 12.45 -1.22 6.13
C PRO A 147 11.44 -1.80 7.12
N ARG A 148 10.50 -0.97 7.62
CA ARG A 148 9.42 -1.43 8.51
C ARG A 148 8.46 -2.42 7.84
N LYS A 149 8.17 -2.26 6.54
CA LYS A 149 7.35 -3.22 5.80
C LYS A 149 8.10 -4.53 5.60
N TYR A 150 9.37 -4.44 5.23
CA TYR A 150 10.23 -5.62 5.10
C TYR A 150 10.29 -6.38 6.44
N GLN A 151 10.54 -5.68 7.55
CA GLN A 151 10.60 -6.30 8.87
C GLN A 151 9.27 -6.94 9.28
N ASP A 152 8.13 -6.27 9.05
CA ASP A 152 6.80 -6.85 9.31
C ASP A 152 6.57 -8.17 8.56
N VAL A 153 7.01 -8.27 7.30
CA VAL A 153 6.94 -9.51 6.52
C VAL A 153 7.84 -10.59 7.14
N VAL A 154 9.09 -10.23 7.48
CA VAL A 154 10.05 -11.16 8.11
C VAL A 154 9.50 -11.70 9.44
N ASP A 155 8.96 -10.84 10.29
CA ASP A 155 8.42 -11.22 11.60
C ASP A 155 7.23 -12.17 11.45
N LYS A 156 6.32 -11.90 10.51
CA LYS A 156 5.18 -12.78 10.19
C LYS A 156 5.64 -14.16 9.71
N LEU A 157 6.66 -14.20 8.84
CA LEU A 157 7.23 -15.46 8.33
C LEU A 157 7.92 -16.25 9.44
N GLN A 158 8.66 -15.61 10.34
CA GLN A 158 9.30 -16.28 11.47
C GLN A 158 8.27 -16.87 12.44
N VAL A 159 7.19 -16.14 12.73
CA VAL A 159 6.08 -16.66 13.55
C VAL A 159 5.40 -17.84 12.88
N ALA A 160 5.15 -17.76 11.57
CA ALA A 160 4.56 -18.86 10.80
C ALA A 160 5.48 -20.10 10.81
N SER A 161 6.77 -19.93 10.57
CA SER A 161 7.76 -21.02 10.62
C SER A 161 7.77 -21.71 11.98
N ARG A 162 7.86 -20.95 13.07
CA ARG A 162 7.83 -21.52 14.44
C ARG A 162 6.54 -22.27 14.74
N ARG A 163 5.40 -21.82 14.21
CA ARG A 163 4.13 -22.55 14.33
C ARG A 163 4.14 -23.86 13.56
N VAL A 164 4.70 -23.87 12.35
CA VAL A 164 4.86 -25.10 11.56
C VAL A 164 5.79 -26.06 12.29
N ASP A 165 6.92 -25.60 12.80
CA ASP A 165 7.86 -26.40 13.59
C ASP A 165 7.15 -26.98 14.83
N TYR A 166 6.48 -26.14 15.61
CA TYR A 166 5.71 -26.54 16.79
C TYR A 166 4.61 -27.58 16.48
N LEU A 167 3.86 -27.39 15.39
CA LEU A 167 2.82 -28.33 14.96
C LEU A 167 3.43 -29.63 14.41
N SER A 168 4.58 -29.57 13.75
CA SER A 168 5.30 -30.74 13.23
C SER A 168 5.98 -31.56 14.34
N GLU A 169 6.32 -30.93 15.47
CA GLU A 169 6.83 -31.62 16.67
C GLU A 169 5.70 -32.24 17.51
N ARG A 170 4.44 -31.78 17.40
CA ARG A 170 3.24 -32.38 18.02
C ARG A 170 2.26 -33.09 17.04
N PRO A 171 2.69 -34.16 16.36
CA PRO A 171 1.72 -35.20 15.95
C PRO A 171 2.17 -36.66 16.16
N PHE A 172 3.30 -36.93 16.82
CA PHE A 172 3.67 -38.31 17.17
C PHE A 172 3.55 -38.62 18.66
N MET A 173 4.20 -37.85 19.53
CA MET A 173 4.27 -38.20 20.95
C MET A 173 2.94 -37.99 21.70
N GLU A 174 2.14 -37.01 21.30
CA GLU A 174 0.78 -36.82 21.83
C GLU A 174 -0.19 -37.89 21.32
N LEU A 175 -0.10 -38.27 20.04
CA LEU A 175 -0.88 -39.36 19.46
C LEU A 175 -0.56 -40.69 20.15
N VAL A 176 0.73 -40.96 20.39
CA VAL A 176 1.24 -42.14 21.10
C VAL A 176 0.82 -42.15 22.57
N GLY A 177 0.77 -40.98 23.23
CA GLY A 177 0.25 -40.84 24.58
C GLY A 177 -1.26 -41.05 24.68
N ALA A 178 -2.04 -40.54 23.73
CA ALA A 178 -3.49 -40.63 23.69
C ALA A 178 -4.01 -42.06 23.36
N MET A 179 -3.23 -42.89 22.68
CA MET A 179 -3.56 -44.30 22.41
C MET A 179 -3.40 -45.23 23.64
N GLY A 180 -2.96 -44.68 24.78
CA GLY A 180 -2.84 -45.40 26.04
C GLY A 180 -1.65 -46.35 26.15
N PRO A 181 -1.37 -46.90 27.35
CA PRO A 181 -0.12 -47.62 27.65
C PRO A 181 0.12 -48.85 26.77
N SER A 182 -0.94 -49.43 26.21
CA SER A 182 -0.89 -50.63 25.38
C SER A 182 -0.32 -50.38 23.98
N ALA A 183 -0.60 -49.23 23.37
CA ALA A 183 -0.04 -48.85 22.06
C ALA A 183 1.47 -48.53 22.15
N LEU A 184 1.88 -47.81 23.20
CA LEU A 184 3.28 -47.55 23.54
C LEU A 184 4.12 -48.83 23.70
N ARG A 185 3.56 -49.87 24.36
CA ARG A 185 4.23 -51.17 24.53
C ARG A 185 4.38 -51.94 23.22
N ALA A 186 3.39 -51.87 22.34
CA ALA A 186 3.44 -52.53 21.03
C ALA A 186 4.50 -51.91 20.10
N ILE A 187 4.59 -50.57 20.07
CA ILE A 187 5.59 -49.84 19.28
C ILE A 187 7.01 -50.13 19.80
N ARG A 188 7.24 -50.08 21.12
CA ARG A 188 8.55 -50.41 21.72
C ARG A 188 9.02 -51.85 21.45
N ARG A 189 8.11 -52.82 21.33
CA ARG A 189 8.47 -54.21 20.98
C ARG A 189 8.91 -54.38 19.53
N ARG A 190 8.41 -53.54 18.61
CA ARG A 190 8.79 -53.58 17.18
C ARG A 190 10.11 -52.86 16.89
N LEU A 191 10.47 -51.84 17.66
CA LEU A 191 11.73 -51.08 17.49
C LEU A 191 12.97 -51.73 18.16
N LYS A 192 12.79 -52.83 18.91
CA LYS A 192 13.88 -53.61 19.56
C LYS A 192 14.22 -54.91 18.83
N ARG A 193 13.75 -55.08 17.59
CA ARG A 193 14.18 -56.12 16.64
C ARG A 193 15.01 -55.45 15.56
#